data_AF-A0A5C9BE57-F1
#
_entry.id   AF-A0A5C9BE57-F1
#
_cell.length_a   1.000
_cell.length_b   1.000
_cell.length_c   1.000
_cell.angle_alpha   90.00
_cell.angle_beta   90.00
_cell.angle_gamma   90.00
#
_symmetry.space_group_name_H-M   'P 1'
#
loop_
_entity.id
_entity.type
_entity.pdbx_description
1 polymer ?
#
loop_
_entity_poly.entity_id
_entity_poly.type
_entity_poly.pdbx_seq_one_letter_code
_entity_poly.pdbx_strand_id
1 'polypeptide(L)'
;MVFGSGANVAAEGRRSSNAVQSDECRVQSANDLTAGPLRGSCPDTLHSSLCTRHFALASPQRPTNVAHECNNFGASGPRRCSYLGLMLFVFVAPTLLADEPNSVESSVSAAIESIRVEDLKVHIGTLASDTLQGREGGSAGGHAASAYLVQQLRRQGVTPAAAEQQFVQEFAGGMRNILASVPGRDERLRDEIVIVCAHFDHVGFGTPRNSRGPIGYIHNGADDNASGVASLLEVVEAVRSLPQPPRRTLLFAFWDGEEKGLLGSKHWIASPTRPLKQVKLVINSDMIGRLRP
;
A
#
# COMPACT_ATOMS: atom_id res chain seq x y z
N MET A 1 -40.56 -12.00 12.27
CA MET A 1 -41.30 -11.15 13.23
C MET A 1 -40.79 -9.73 13.00
N VAL A 2 -41.34 -8.94 12.08
CA VAL A 2 -42.57 -8.12 12.18
C VAL A 2 -42.67 -7.40 13.51
N PHE A 3 -42.49 -6.08 13.51
CA PHE A 3 -43.54 -5.11 13.86
C PHE A 3 -43.24 -3.75 13.22
N GLY A 4 -44.21 -3.26 12.45
CA GLY A 4 -44.31 -1.88 12.00
C GLY A 4 -45.25 -1.08 12.90
N SER A 5 -45.18 0.24 12.78
CA SER A 5 -46.20 1.18 13.24
C SER A 5 -46.17 2.38 12.30
N GLY A 6 -47.27 2.57 11.58
CA GLY A 6 -47.53 3.76 10.78
C GLY A 6 -48.55 4.65 11.46
N ALA A 7 -48.50 5.94 11.14
CA ALA A 7 -49.64 6.84 11.25
C ALA A 7 -49.56 7.90 10.14
N ASN A 8 -50.61 7.93 9.32
CA ASN A 8 -50.91 8.92 8.30
C ASN A 8 -51.43 10.22 8.93
N VAL A 9 -51.08 11.37 8.36
CA VAL A 9 -51.98 12.53 8.23
C VAL A 9 -51.74 13.15 6.84
N ALA A 10 -52.83 13.30 6.09
CA ALA A 10 -52.89 13.94 4.78
C ALA A 10 -53.14 15.46 4.91
N ALA A 11 -52.56 16.25 4.01
CA ALA A 11 -53.11 17.54 3.58
C ALA A 11 -52.52 17.95 2.20
N GLU A 12 -53.35 17.71 1.20
CA GLU A 12 -53.54 18.33 -0.11
C GLU A 12 -52.80 19.65 -0.48
N GLY A 13 -52.26 19.68 -1.71
CA GLY A 13 -52.53 20.75 -2.66
C GLY A 13 -51.39 21.72 -3.04
N ARG A 14 -50.73 21.48 -4.19
CA ARG A 14 -50.87 22.31 -5.41
C ARG A 14 -49.89 21.87 -6.51
N ARG A 15 -50.45 21.85 -7.73
CA ARG A 15 -49.80 21.69 -9.03
C ARG A 15 -48.89 22.89 -9.33
N SER A 16 -47.73 22.64 -9.91
CA SER A 16 -47.30 23.34 -11.11
C SER A 16 -46.30 22.48 -11.89
N SER A 17 -46.67 22.25 -13.14
CA SER A 17 -45.88 21.73 -14.24
C SER A 17 -44.66 22.62 -14.51
N ASN A 18 -43.52 22.02 -14.83
CA ASN A 18 -42.75 22.40 -16.01
C ASN A 18 -41.83 21.25 -16.40
N ALA A 19 -42.18 20.62 -17.51
CA ALA A 19 -41.25 19.86 -18.34
C ALA A 19 -40.39 20.88 -19.10
N VAL A 20 -39.07 20.70 -19.07
CA VAL A 20 -38.22 21.07 -20.20
C VAL A 20 -37.30 19.89 -20.45
N GLN A 21 -37.41 19.43 -21.69
CA GLN A 21 -36.79 18.29 -22.32
C GLN A 21 -35.54 18.77 -23.04
N SER A 22 -34.58 17.84 -23.20
CA SER A 22 -33.50 17.79 -24.19
C SER A 22 -32.53 18.98 -24.30
N ASP A 23 -31.23 18.68 -24.15
CA ASP A 23 -30.39 18.60 -25.34
C ASP A 23 -29.13 17.77 -25.08
N GLU A 24 -29.00 16.73 -25.90
CA GLU A 24 -27.76 16.02 -26.17
C GLU A 24 -26.77 17.01 -26.80
N CYS A 25 -25.53 17.03 -26.33
CA CYS A 25 -24.43 17.52 -27.17
C CYS A 25 -23.33 16.47 -27.27
N ARG A 26 -23.20 16.04 -28.52
CA ARG A 26 -22.48 14.90 -29.05
C ARG A 26 -20.98 15.17 -29.07
N VAL A 27 -20.23 14.12 -28.75
CA VAL A 27 -18.79 13.98 -28.98
C VAL A 27 -18.46 14.32 -30.43
N GLN A 28 -17.52 15.25 -30.64
CA GLN A 28 -16.76 15.35 -31.88
C GLN A 28 -15.28 15.05 -31.61
N SER A 29 -14.85 13.98 -32.25
CA SER A 29 -13.48 13.58 -32.52
C SER A 29 -12.85 14.57 -33.49
N ALA A 30 -11.58 14.92 -33.26
CA ALA A 30 -10.67 15.40 -34.29
C ALA A 30 -9.29 14.78 -34.03
N ASN A 31 -9.08 13.60 -34.64
CA ASN A 31 -7.76 13.26 -35.15
C ASN A 31 -7.48 14.21 -36.30
N ASP A 32 -6.39 14.96 -36.26
CA ASP A 32 -5.69 15.29 -37.49
C ASP A 32 -4.18 15.35 -37.27
N LEU A 33 -3.52 14.49 -38.05
CA LEU A 33 -2.09 14.33 -38.20
C LEU A 33 -1.63 15.29 -39.30
N THR A 34 -0.72 16.21 -39.01
CA THR A 34 0.22 16.68 -40.04
C THR A 34 1.58 17.00 -39.42
N ALA A 35 2.55 16.16 -39.74
CA ALA A 35 3.98 16.41 -39.56
C ALA A 35 4.50 17.35 -40.67
N GLY A 36 5.44 18.22 -40.31
CA GLY A 36 6.24 19.01 -41.24
C GLY A 36 7.45 19.62 -40.51
N PRO A 37 8.70 19.42 -40.98
CA PRO A 37 9.91 19.76 -40.22
C PRO A 37 10.44 21.15 -40.57
N LEU A 38 10.96 21.89 -39.60
CA LEU A 38 11.79 23.07 -39.86
C LEU A 38 13.06 23.06 -39.01
N ARG A 39 14.16 23.30 -39.73
CA ARG A 39 15.56 23.36 -39.33
C ARG A 39 15.92 24.73 -38.75
N GLY A 40 17.03 24.76 -38.01
CA GLY A 40 17.87 25.95 -37.72
C GLY A 40 17.67 26.50 -36.31
N SER A 41 18.68 26.89 -35.52
CA SER A 41 20.14 26.93 -35.63
C SER A 41 20.63 27.55 -34.32
N CYS A 42 21.62 26.94 -33.65
CA CYS A 42 22.33 27.54 -32.50
C CYS A 42 23.37 28.56 -32.98
N PRO A 43 23.76 29.54 -32.13
CA PRO A 43 25.05 30.19 -32.21
C PRO A 43 26.04 29.63 -31.16
N ASP A 44 27.25 29.38 -31.64
CA ASP A 44 28.46 29.04 -30.89
C ASP A 44 29.08 30.26 -30.19
N THR A 45 29.80 30.04 -29.07
CA THR A 45 31.22 30.41 -28.92
C THR A 45 31.87 29.77 -27.67
N LEU A 46 32.90 28.92 -27.93
CA LEU A 46 34.26 28.78 -27.32
C LEU A 46 34.41 28.58 -25.78
N HIS A 47 35.17 27.60 -25.25
CA HIS A 47 36.58 27.28 -25.53
C HIS A 47 37.02 25.88 -24.98
N SER A 48 37.84 25.14 -25.77
CA SER A 48 38.92 24.13 -25.51
C SER A 48 39.01 23.33 -24.18
N SER A 49 39.56 22.12 -24.03
CA SER A 49 40.14 21.01 -24.82
C SER A 49 40.37 19.88 -23.78
N LEU A 50 40.25 18.57 -24.04
CA LEU A 50 41.29 17.67 -24.55
C LEU A 50 40.73 16.23 -24.58
N CYS A 51 40.93 15.57 -25.72
CA CYS A 51 40.75 14.14 -25.96
C CYS A 51 41.67 13.29 -25.07
N THR A 52 41.23 12.08 -24.70
CA THR A 52 41.76 10.80 -25.24
C THR A 52 40.83 9.65 -24.80
N ARG A 53 40.24 8.94 -25.76
CA ARG A 53 39.60 7.63 -25.58
C ARG A 53 40.63 6.54 -25.90
N HIS A 54 40.62 5.43 -25.18
CA HIS A 54 41.10 4.13 -25.66
C HIS A 54 40.03 3.08 -25.34
N PHE A 55 39.52 2.46 -26.40
CA PHE A 55 38.67 1.27 -26.40
C PHE A 55 39.49 0.21 -27.14
N ALA A 56 39.69 -0.96 -26.56
CA ALA A 56 40.25 -2.12 -27.26
C ALA A 56 39.43 -3.37 -26.89
N LEU A 57 38.95 -4.04 -27.93
CA LEU A 57 38.20 -5.32 -27.92
C LEU A 57 39.10 -6.44 -28.47
N ALA A 58 38.64 -7.69 -28.22
CA ALA A 58 39.07 -9.01 -28.75
C ALA A 58 39.96 -9.82 -27.78
N SER A 59 39.86 -11.15 -27.59
CA SER A 59 38.93 -12.26 -27.92
C SER A 59 39.48 -13.52 -27.17
N PRO A 60 38.76 -14.66 -27.00
CA PRO A 60 39.09 -15.72 -26.03
C PRO A 60 39.78 -16.95 -26.65
N GLN A 61 40.54 -17.73 -25.86
CA GLN A 61 40.88 -19.14 -26.16
C GLN A 61 40.90 -20.07 -24.92
N ARG A 62 40.61 -21.34 -25.21
CA ARG A 62 40.19 -22.49 -24.37
C ARG A 62 41.34 -23.20 -23.62
N PRO A 63 41.01 -24.12 -22.68
CA PRO A 63 41.97 -24.93 -21.94
C PRO A 63 42.29 -26.27 -22.62
N THR A 64 43.45 -26.85 -22.31
CA THR A 64 43.80 -28.25 -22.64
C THR A 64 44.28 -28.99 -21.39
N ASN A 65 43.67 -30.15 -21.14
CA ASN A 65 44.09 -31.17 -20.19
C ASN A 65 45.45 -31.77 -20.59
N VAL A 66 46.27 -32.12 -19.60
CA VAL A 66 47.20 -33.25 -19.69
C VAL A 66 47.16 -34.00 -18.36
N ALA A 67 46.92 -35.30 -18.45
CA ALA A 67 46.93 -36.27 -17.37
C ALA A 67 48.24 -37.10 -17.38
N HIS A 68 48.42 -37.85 -16.30
CA HIS A 68 49.37 -38.95 -16.06
C HIS A 68 50.77 -38.60 -15.58
N GLU A 69 51.05 -39.00 -14.33
CA GLU A 69 52.14 -39.94 -14.08
C GLU A 69 51.87 -40.77 -12.82
N CYS A 70 51.82 -42.09 -12.99
CA CYS A 70 51.93 -43.08 -11.93
C CYS A 70 53.42 -43.39 -11.74
N ASN A 71 53.88 -43.57 -10.50
CA ASN A 71 54.91 -44.56 -10.24
C ASN A 71 54.90 -45.06 -8.78
N ASN A 72 54.88 -46.39 -8.67
CA ASN A 72 55.06 -47.20 -7.49
C ASN A 72 56.54 -47.35 -7.14
N PHE A 73 56.89 -47.35 -5.85
CA PHE A 73 58.03 -48.03 -5.21
C PHE A 73 57.76 -47.85 -3.70
N GLY A 74 57.80 -48.81 -2.77
CA GLY A 74 58.40 -50.13 -2.65
C GLY A 74 58.84 -50.26 -1.17
N ALA A 75 58.93 -51.50 -0.67
CA ALA A 75 59.65 -51.92 0.55
C ALA A 75 58.92 -51.89 1.94
N SER A 76 58.36 -53.07 2.27
CA SER A 76 58.64 -53.92 3.45
C SER A 76 59.27 -53.36 4.73
N GLY A 77 58.60 -53.63 5.87
CA GLY A 77 59.22 -53.80 7.19
C GLY A 77 58.19 -54.14 8.28
N PRO A 78 58.40 -55.16 9.15
CA PRO A 78 57.45 -55.49 10.21
C PRO A 78 57.76 -54.66 11.46
N ARG A 79 56.91 -53.70 11.79
CA ARG A 79 56.98 -52.99 13.08
C ARG A 79 55.78 -53.42 13.93
N ARG A 80 56.09 -54.12 15.01
CA ARG A 80 55.17 -54.37 16.12
C ARG A 80 54.73 -53.02 16.67
N CYS A 81 53.51 -52.59 16.34
CA CYS A 81 52.86 -51.43 16.94
C CYS A 81 51.88 -51.94 18.00
N SER A 82 52.20 -51.64 19.26
CA SER A 82 51.34 -51.84 20.41
C SER A 82 50.06 -51.02 20.21
N TYR A 83 48.92 -51.69 20.07
CA TYR A 83 47.60 -51.06 20.07
C TYR A 83 47.28 -50.59 21.50
N LEU A 84 47.66 -49.37 21.84
CA LEU A 84 47.04 -48.65 22.95
C LEU A 84 45.73 -48.08 22.42
N GLY A 85 44.64 -48.83 22.62
CA GLY A 85 43.30 -48.44 22.19
C GLY A 85 42.83 -47.19 22.93
N LEU A 86 43.05 -46.01 22.33
CA LEU A 86 42.39 -44.79 22.74
C LEU A 86 40.94 -44.86 22.23
N MET A 87 40.04 -45.36 23.09
CA MET A 87 38.59 -45.25 22.89
C MET A 87 38.21 -43.77 22.91
N LEU A 88 38.21 -43.14 21.74
CA LEU A 88 37.64 -41.80 21.53
C LEU A 88 36.12 -41.94 21.68
N PHE A 89 35.62 -41.68 22.89
CA PHE A 89 34.19 -41.41 23.08
C PHE A 89 33.85 -40.15 22.31
N VAL A 90 33.41 -40.30 21.06
CA VAL A 90 32.66 -39.27 20.36
C VAL A 90 31.35 -39.13 21.12
N PHE A 91 31.32 -38.20 22.07
CA PHE A 91 30.08 -37.67 22.58
C PHE A 91 29.37 -37.01 21.39
N VAL A 92 28.55 -37.79 20.69
CA VAL A 92 27.47 -37.23 19.88
C VAL A 92 26.52 -36.63 20.90
N ALA A 93 26.81 -35.40 21.32
CA ALA A 93 25.82 -34.59 21.99
C ALA A 93 24.59 -34.63 21.06
N PRO A 94 23.43 -35.11 21.51
CA PRO A 94 22.23 -34.93 20.72
C PRO A 94 22.13 -33.42 20.57
N THR A 95 22.35 -32.93 19.35
CA THR A 95 21.93 -31.60 18.96
C THR A 95 20.43 -31.62 19.19
N LEU A 96 20.04 -31.12 20.36
CA LEU A 96 18.69 -30.69 20.64
C LEU A 96 18.44 -29.65 19.55
N LEU A 97 17.83 -30.08 18.45
CA LEU A 97 17.06 -29.19 17.61
C LEU A 97 15.95 -28.72 18.54
N ALA A 98 16.25 -27.70 19.34
CA ALA A 98 15.22 -26.86 19.89
C ALA A 98 14.44 -26.42 18.65
N ASP A 99 13.22 -26.94 18.55
CA ASP A 99 12.24 -26.46 17.60
C ASP A 99 12.05 -24.99 17.97
N GLU A 100 12.80 -24.11 17.29
CA GLU A 100 12.72 -22.66 17.49
C GLU A 100 11.23 -22.31 17.38
N PRO A 101 10.60 -21.77 18.45
CA PRO A 101 9.18 -21.45 18.41
C PRO A 101 8.89 -20.67 17.13
N ASN A 102 8.04 -21.24 16.28
CA ASN A 102 7.71 -20.83 14.91
C ASN A 102 8.19 -19.40 14.60
N SER A 103 9.29 -19.26 13.86
CA SER A 103 9.90 -17.96 13.51
C SER A 103 8.91 -16.95 12.89
N VAL A 104 7.81 -17.45 12.34
CA VAL A 104 6.68 -16.65 11.85
C VAL A 104 5.84 -16.07 12.99
N GLU A 105 5.52 -16.85 14.03
CA GLU A 105 4.74 -16.37 15.17
C GLU A 105 5.53 -15.33 15.97
N SER A 106 6.83 -15.55 16.17
CA SER A 106 7.69 -14.59 16.85
C SER A 106 7.86 -13.28 16.07
N SER A 107 8.01 -13.35 14.74
CA SER A 107 8.06 -12.14 13.89
C SER A 107 6.73 -11.40 13.82
N VAL A 108 5.59 -12.11 13.84
CA VAL A 108 4.28 -11.48 13.94
C VAL A 108 4.09 -10.81 15.30
N SER A 109 4.53 -11.42 16.40
CA SER A 109 4.51 -10.79 17.73
C SER A 109 5.33 -9.51 17.73
N ALA A 110 6.55 -9.54 17.19
CA ALA A 110 7.41 -8.37 17.09
C ALA A 110 6.79 -7.25 16.24
N ALA A 111 6.10 -7.59 15.14
CA ALA A 111 5.36 -6.63 14.32
C ALA A 111 4.14 -6.04 15.04
N ILE A 112 3.45 -6.81 15.89
CA ILE A 112 2.37 -6.29 16.75
C ILE A 112 2.95 -5.34 17.79
N GLU A 113 4.08 -5.69 18.39
CA GLU A 113 4.78 -4.86 19.38
C GLU A 113 5.35 -3.56 18.80
N SER A 114 5.60 -3.49 17.49
CA SER A 114 6.01 -2.25 16.83
C SER A 114 4.88 -1.22 16.69
N ILE A 115 3.62 -1.63 16.88
CA ILE A 115 2.47 -0.71 16.86
C ILE A 115 2.39 0.00 18.20
N ARG A 116 2.62 1.32 18.23
CA ARG A 116 2.69 2.08 19.49
C ARG A 116 1.60 3.12 19.61
N VAL A 117 1.14 3.31 20.85
CA VAL A 117 0.12 4.33 21.18
C VAL A 117 0.61 5.74 20.84
N GLU A 118 1.89 6.00 20.99
CA GLU A 118 2.51 7.29 20.69
C GLU A 118 2.43 7.62 19.19
N ASP A 119 2.67 6.64 18.33
CA ASP A 119 2.68 6.82 16.87
C ASP A 119 1.23 6.98 16.35
N LEU A 120 0.30 6.18 16.88
CA LEU A 120 -1.14 6.37 16.67
C LEU A 120 -1.60 7.79 17.04
N LYS A 121 -1.16 8.32 18.20
CA LYS A 121 -1.51 9.70 18.62
C LYS A 121 -0.96 10.77 17.68
N VAL A 122 0.23 10.56 17.09
CA VAL A 122 0.79 11.47 16.09
C VAL A 122 -0.08 11.48 14.83
N HIS A 123 -0.46 10.30 14.33
CA HIS A 123 -1.32 10.18 13.16
C HIS A 123 -2.71 10.79 13.40
N ILE A 124 -3.36 10.43 14.51
CA ILE A 124 -4.67 10.98 14.89
C ILE A 124 -4.58 12.49 15.07
N GLY A 125 -3.59 12.99 15.83
CA GLY A 125 -3.42 14.42 16.09
C GLY A 125 -3.16 15.23 14.82
N THR A 126 -2.40 14.68 13.87
CA THR A 126 -2.17 15.34 12.57
C THR A 126 -3.44 15.38 11.74
N LEU A 127 -4.09 14.24 11.57
CA LEU A 127 -5.30 14.12 10.76
C LEU A 127 -6.44 14.95 11.35
N ALA A 128 -6.59 14.94 12.67
CA ALA A 128 -7.61 15.69 13.40
C ALA A 128 -7.21 17.13 13.71
N SER A 129 -6.13 17.66 13.14
CA SER A 129 -5.74 19.05 13.38
C SER A 129 -6.64 20.05 12.66
N ASP A 130 -6.81 21.23 13.26
CA ASP A 130 -7.60 22.34 12.67
C ASP A 130 -7.05 22.80 11.31
N THR A 131 -5.75 22.59 11.05
CA THR A 131 -5.11 22.93 9.77
C THR A 131 -5.67 22.12 8.61
N LEU A 132 -6.26 20.95 8.87
CA LEU A 132 -6.93 20.12 7.87
C LEU A 132 -8.44 20.40 7.77
N GLN A 133 -8.96 21.38 8.51
CA GLN A 133 -10.31 21.93 8.33
C GLN A 133 -11.43 20.89 8.27
N GLY A 134 -11.30 19.79 9.04
CA GLY A 134 -12.27 18.70 9.10
C GLY A 134 -12.33 17.82 7.85
N ARG A 135 -11.31 17.89 6.97
CA ARG A 135 -11.03 16.93 5.90
C ARG A 135 -12.23 16.59 5.01
N GLU A 136 -13.06 17.57 4.68
CA GLU A 136 -14.21 17.31 3.82
C GLU A 136 -13.74 16.76 2.47
N GLY A 137 -14.37 15.68 1.98
CA GLY A 137 -13.99 15.07 0.71
C GLY A 137 -14.02 16.07 -0.45
N GLY A 138 -12.90 16.13 -1.18
CA GLY A 138 -12.66 17.07 -2.28
C GLY A 138 -12.25 18.50 -1.87
N SER A 139 -12.21 18.81 -0.56
CA SER A 139 -11.78 20.12 -0.06
C SER A 139 -10.25 20.24 0.02
N ALA A 140 -9.76 21.46 0.28
CA ALA A 140 -8.34 21.71 0.55
C ALA A 140 -7.82 20.89 1.75
N GLY A 141 -8.62 20.76 2.81
CA GLY A 141 -8.31 19.93 3.96
C GLY A 141 -8.23 18.44 3.64
N GLY A 142 -9.16 17.93 2.82
CA GLY A 142 -9.13 16.56 2.30
C GLY A 142 -7.90 16.29 1.41
N HIS A 143 -7.53 17.24 0.55
CA HIS A 143 -6.32 17.13 -0.28
C HIS A 143 -5.04 17.12 0.55
N ALA A 144 -4.97 17.96 1.60
CA ALA A 144 -3.85 17.98 2.52
C ALA A 144 -3.75 16.66 3.33
N ALA A 145 -4.88 16.09 3.76
CA ALA A 145 -4.91 14.77 4.39
C ALA A 145 -4.43 13.66 3.44
N SER A 146 -4.88 13.67 2.18
CA SER A 146 -4.39 12.74 1.17
C SER A 146 -2.87 12.87 0.94
N ALA A 147 -2.34 14.09 0.87
CA ALA A 147 -0.91 14.33 0.72
C ALA A 147 -0.11 13.79 1.92
N TYR A 148 -0.65 13.93 3.13
CA TYR A 148 -0.08 13.34 4.34
C TYR A 148 -0.02 11.81 4.25
N LEU A 149 -1.11 11.15 3.85
CA LEU A 149 -1.15 9.69 3.68
C LEU A 149 -0.12 9.21 2.65
N VAL A 150 -0.08 9.85 1.48
CA VAL A 150 0.92 9.53 0.44
C VAL A 150 2.34 9.71 0.97
N GLN A 151 2.60 10.74 1.78
CA GLN A 151 3.91 10.94 2.40
C GLN A 151 4.26 9.80 3.36
N GLN A 152 3.34 9.38 4.24
CA GLN A 152 3.59 8.28 5.18
C GLN A 152 3.84 6.95 4.45
N LEU A 153 2.99 6.61 3.47
CA LEU A 153 3.12 5.39 2.68
C LEU A 153 4.46 5.37 1.90
N ARG A 154 4.90 6.51 1.36
CA ARG A 154 6.23 6.62 0.72
C ARG A 154 7.36 6.38 1.71
N ARG A 155 7.28 6.92 2.93
CA ARG A 155 8.29 6.70 3.99
C ARG A 155 8.38 5.23 4.39
N GLN A 156 7.25 4.54 4.43
CA GLN A 156 7.16 3.11 4.73
C GLN A 156 7.57 2.22 3.54
N GLY A 157 7.84 2.80 2.36
CA GLY A 157 8.29 2.06 1.18
C GLY A 157 7.28 1.02 0.69
N VAL A 158 5.98 1.28 0.85
CA VAL A 158 4.91 0.40 0.34
C VAL A 158 4.62 0.70 -1.14
N THR A 159 4.19 -0.30 -1.89
CA THR A 159 3.96 -0.17 -3.34
C THR A 159 2.65 0.56 -3.62
N PRO A 160 2.63 1.58 -4.49
CA PRO A 160 1.39 2.23 -4.91
C PRO A 160 0.47 1.26 -5.67
N ALA A 161 -0.86 1.37 -5.48
CA ALA A 161 -1.83 0.40 -5.98
C ALA A 161 -2.98 1.00 -6.82
N ALA A 162 -2.89 2.28 -7.19
CA ALA A 162 -3.74 2.88 -8.21
C ALA A 162 -3.17 2.65 -9.62
N ALA A 163 -3.86 3.20 -10.64
CA ALA A 163 -3.38 3.16 -12.01
C ALA A 163 -1.99 3.80 -12.13
N GLU A 164 -1.21 3.36 -13.13
CA GLU A 164 0.11 3.95 -13.44
C GLU A 164 1.11 3.94 -12.27
N GLN A 165 0.99 2.96 -11.36
CA GLN A 165 1.82 2.86 -10.15
C GLN A 165 1.76 4.12 -9.28
N GLN A 166 0.58 4.74 -9.19
CA GLN A 166 0.32 5.87 -8.31
C GLN A 166 -0.36 5.42 -7.03
N PHE A 167 -0.29 6.28 -5.99
CA PHE A 167 -1.06 6.06 -4.77
C PHE A 167 -2.50 6.57 -4.92
N VAL A 168 -2.70 7.56 -5.77
CA VAL A 168 -3.93 8.35 -5.83
C VAL A 168 -4.82 7.80 -6.94
N GLN A 169 -6.08 7.52 -6.61
CA GLN A 169 -7.15 7.30 -7.57
C GLN A 169 -8.14 8.47 -7.45
N GLU A 170 -8.04 9.43 -8.36
CA GLU A 170 -8.93 10.60 -8.41
C GLU A 170 -10.29 10.25 -9.00
N PHE A 171 -11.34 10.93 -8.52
CA PHE A 171 -12.70 10.79 -9.02
C PHE A 171 -13.51 12.07 -8.85
N ALA A 172 -14.81 12.01 -9.20
CA ALA A 172 -15.69 13.17 -9.27
C ALA A 172 -15.67 14.03 -8.00
N GLY A 173 -15.85 15.35 -8.14
CA GLY A 173 -15.87 16.28 -7.01
C GLY A 173 -14.50 16.60 -6.40
N GLY A 174 -13.41 16.28 -7.10
CA GLY A 174 -12.05 16.51 -6.62
C GLY A 174 -11.61 15.55 -5.50
N MET A 175 -12.39 14.50 -5.26
CA MET A 175 -12.08 13.46 -4.27
C MET A 175 -11.06 12.46 -4.79
N ARG A 176 -10.37 11.79 -3.87
CA ARG A 176 -9.26 10.90 -4.22
C ARG A 176 -9.08 9.76 -3.21
N ASN A 177 -9.21 8.52 -3.67
CA ASN A 177 -8.84 7.37 -2.85
C ASN A 177 -7.31 7.23 -2.81
N ILE A 178 -6.77 6.74 -1.70
CA ILE A 178 -5.36 6.40 -1.57
C ILE A 178 -5.21 4.90 -1.44
N LEU A 179 -4.46 4.30 -2.36
CA LEU A 179 -4.34 2.86 -2.53
C LEU A 179 -2.86 2.45 -2.47
N ALA A 180 -2.53 1.56 -1.55
CA ALA A 180 -1.21 0.98 -1.40
C ALA A 180 -1.30 -0.54 -1.27
N SER A 181 -0.25 -1.26 -1.66
CA SER A 181 -0.25 -2.72 -1.61
C SER A 181 1.06 -3.28 -1.08
N VAL A 182 0.94 -4.38 -0.34
CA VAL A 182 2.05 -5.26 0.01
C VAL A 182 1.85 -6.55 -0.78
N PRO A 183 2.64 -6.80 -1.85
CA PRO A 183 2.51 -8.00 -2.66
C PRO A 183 2.70 -9.27 -1.84
N GLY A 184 1.84 -10.26 -2.10
CA GLY A 184 1.95 -11.57 -1.47
C GLY A 184 3.17 -12.35 -1.97
N ARG A 185 3.81 -13.12 -1.08
CA ARG A 185 4.98 -13.95 -1.44
C ARG A 185 4.63 -15.28 -2.10
N ASP A 186 3.45 -15.81 -1.82
CA ASP A 186 3.07 -17.17 -2.22
C ASP A 186 2.54 -17.15 -3.66
N GLU A 187 3.23 -17.83 -4.59
CA GLU A 187 2.88 -17.81 -6.01
C GLU A 187 1.45 -18.24 -6.30
N ARG A 188 0.86 -19.09 -5.44
CA ARG A 188 -0.50 -19.59 -5.60
C ARG A 188 -1.56 -18.68 -4.97
N LEU A 189 -1.18 -17.87 -3.99
CA LEU A 189 -2.10 -17.05 -3.20
C LEU A 189 -1.93 -15.55 -3.40
N ARG A 190 -0.84 -15.08 -4.01
CA ARG A 190 -0.55 -13.65 -4.19
C ARG A 190 -1.58 -12.92 -5.06
N ASP A 191 -2.32 -13.66 -5.90
CA ASP A 191 -3.42 -13.12 -6.69
C ASP A 191 -4.73 -13.02 -5.91
N GLU A 192 -4.79 -13.56 -4.68
CA GLU A 192 -5.88 -13.32 -3.74
C GLU A 192 -5.59 -12.07 -2.91
N ILE A 193 -6.60 -11.22 -2.78
CA ILE A 193 -6.48 -9.90 -2.16
C ILE A 193 -7.27 -9.86 -0.87
N VAL A 194 -6.63 -9.39 0.20
CA VAL A 194 -7.28 -8.95 1.42
C VAL A 194 -7.22 -7.42 1.44
N ILE A 195 -8.38 -6.78 1.49
CA ILE A 195 -8.47 -5.33 1.61
C ILE A 195 -8.54 -4.96 3.08
N VAL A 196 -7.68 -4.04 3.52
CA VAL A 196 -7.76 -3.40 4.82
C VAL A 196 -8.01 -1.93 4.56
N CYS A 197 -9.12 -1.39 5.06
CA CYS A 197 -9.56 -0.05 4.70
C CYS A 197 -10.07 0.79 5.86
N ALA A 198 -10.03 2.10 5.67
CA ALA A 198 -10.64 3.14 6.50
C ALA A 198 -10.98 4.32 5.59
N HIS A 199 -11.93 5.18 5.96
CA HIS A 199 -12.08 6.46 5.27
C HIS A 199 -11.26 7.54 5.97
N PHE A 200 -10.73 8.48 5.21
CA PHE A 200 -9.89 9.56 5.76
C PHE A 200 -10.56 10.93 5.70
N ASP A 201 -11.65 11.06 4.93
CA ASP A 201 -12.47 12.26 4.95
C ASP A 201 -13.25 12.39 6.26
N HIS A 202 -13.73 13.59 6.52
CA HIS A 202 -14.75 13.85 7.54
C HIS A 202 -15.69 14.96 7.07
N VAL A 203 -16.48 15.56 7.96
CA VAL A 203 -17.61 16.44 7.58
C VAL A 203 -17.26 17.93 7.44
N GLY A 204 -15.98 18.30 7.51
CA GLY A 204 -15.52 19.68 7.36
C GLY A 204 -16.03 20.60 8.47
N PHE A 205 -16.77 21.65 8.08
CA PHE A 205 -17.39 22.59 9.03
C PHE A 205 -18.79 22.15 9.51
N GLY A 206 -19.24 20.97 9.07
CA GLY A 206 -20.55 20.44 9.38
C GLY A 206 -21.70 21.21 8.72
N THR A 207 -22.79 20.51 8.48
CA THR A 207 -24.04 21.02 7.95
C THR A 207 -25.19 20.37 8.72
N PRO A 208 -26.43 20.89 8.62
CA PRO A 208 -27.58 20.25 9.23
C PRO A 208 -27.83 18.79 8.77
N ARG A 209 -27.18 18.35 7.68
CA ARG A 209 -27.42 17.03 7.08
C ARG A 209 -26.33 16.00 7.42
N ASN A 210 -25.11 16.44 7.73
CA ASN A 210 -23.96 15.55 7.93
C ASN A 210 -23.32 15.67 9.30
N SER A 211 -23.74 16.60 10.17
CA SER A 211 -23.20 16.68 11.53
C SER A 211 -24.29 16.91 12.58
N ARG A 212 -24.08 16.30 13.75
CA ARG A 212 -24.85 16.56 14.98
C ARG A 212 -24.20 17.61 15.89
N GLY A 213 -22.96 18.01 15.58
CA GLY A 213 -22.26 19.05 16.32
C GLY A 213 -22.64 20.45 15.85
N PRO A 214 -22.01 21.50 16.44
CA PRO A 214 -22.31 22.87 16.07
C PRO A 214 -21.85 23.17 14.63
N ILE A 215 -22.72 23.80 13.86
CA ILE A 215 -22.49 24.16 12.45
C ILE A 215 -21.50 25.33 12.38
N GLY A 216 -20.57 25.30 11.42
CA GLY A 216 -19.58 26.35 11.21
C GLY A 216 -18.30 26.20 12.04
N TYR A 217 -18.26 25.20 12.94
CA TYR A 217 -17.06 24.80 13.65
C TYR A 217 -16.35 23.69 12.90
N ILE A 218 -15.04 23.57 13.07
CA ILE A 218 -14.29 22.45 12.50
C ILE A 218 -14.72 21.17 13.21
N HIS A 219 -15.10 20.16 12.43
CA HIS A 219 -15.33 18.80 12.93
C HIS A 219 -14.05 18.03 12.68
N ASN A 220 -13.27 17.82 13.73
CA ASN A 220 -11.91 17.29 13.59
C ASN A 220 -11.86 15.80 13.29
N GLY A 221 -12.90 15.02 13.59
CA GLY A 221 -12.96 13.62 13.19
C GLY A 221 -11.82 12.75 13.70
N ALA A 222 -11.49 12.90 14.99
CA ALA A 222 -10.41 12.14 15.63
C ALA A 222 -10.74 10.65 15.74
N ASP A 223 -11.96 10.35 16.17
CA ASP A 223 -12.47 8.98 16.22
C ASP A 223 -13.03 8.56 14.85
N ASP A 224 -13.77 9.47 14.22
CA ASP A 224 -14.44 9.31 12.93
C ASP A 224 -13.76 10.18 11.83
N ASN A 225 -12.81 9.68 11.06
CA ASN A 225 -12.18 8.36 11.18
C ASN A 225 -10.64 8.41 11.14
N ALA A 226 -10.06 9.45 11.76
CA ALA A 226 -8.61 9.48 11.94
C ALA A 226 -8.07 8.28 12.74
N SER A 227 -8.89 7.69 13.64
CA SER A 227 -8.53 6.50 14.40
C SER A 227 -8.30 5.27 13.52
N GLY A 228 -9.21 4.98 12.59
CA GLY A 228 -9.08 3.88 11.64
C GLY A 228 -7.91 4.09 10.70
N VAL A 229 -7.75 5.32 10.17
CA VAL A 229 -6.62 5.67 9.31
C VAL A 229 -5.27 5.50 10.02
N ALA A 230 -5.16 5.96 11.27
CA ALA A 230 -3.95 5.79 12.07
C ALA A 230 -3.62 4.31 12.27
N SER A 231 -4.62 3.48 12.61
CA SER A 231 -4.43 2.03 12.71
C SER A 231 -3.91 1.42 11.41
N LEU A 232 -4.42 1.85 10.26
CA LEU A 232 -3.95 1.33 8.97
C LEU A 232 -2.50 1.71 8.69
N LEU A 233 -2.08 2.95 9.00
CA LEU A 233 -0.69 3.38 8.81
C LEU A 233 0.28 2.54 9.66
N GLU A 234 -0.08 2.27 10.92
CA GLU A 234 0.72 1.40 11.80
C GLU A 234 0.74 -0.06 11.31
N VAL A 235 -0.40 -0.59 10.83
CA VAL A 235 -0.47 -1.96 10.29
C VAL A 235 0.38 -2.08 9.02
N VAL A 236 0.41 -1.05 8.16
CA VAL A 236 1.31 -1.05 6.99
C VAL A 236 2.76 -1.15 7.44
N GLU A 237 3.17 -0.34 8.41
CA GLU A 237 4.55 -0.37 8.96
C GLU A 237 4.89 -1.73 9.57
N ALA A 238 4.03 -2.26 10.42
CA ALA A 238 4.18 -3.57 11.04
C ALA A 238 4.27 -4.70 10.00
N VAL A 239 3.42 -4.69 8.98
CA VAL A 239 3.49 -5.70 7.90
C VAL A 239 4.77 -5.55 7.08
N ARG A 240 5.25 -4.32 6.87
CA ARG A 240 6.49 -4.06 6.12
C ARG A 240 7.75 -4.45 6.90
N SER A 241 7.70 -4.50 8.24
CA SER A 241 8.80 -4.93 9.09
C SER A 241 8.95 -6.45 9.18
N LEU A 242 7.94 -7.22 8.73
CA LEU A 242 8.01 -8.68 8.70
C LEU A 242 9.19 -9.18 7.83
N PRO A 243 9.94 -10.21 8.27
CA PRO A 243 11.05 -10.79 7.50
C PRO A 243 10.60 -11.36 6.15
N GLN A 244 9.36 -11.82 6.06
CA GLN A 244 8.73 -12.26 4.83
C GLN A 244 7.37 -11.58 4.68
N PRO A 245 7.02 -11.08 3.49
CA PRO A 245 5.71 -10.48 3.28
C PRO A 245 4.59 -11.54 3.44
N PRO A 246 3.34 -11.11 3.65
CA PRO A 246 2.20 -12.02 3.76
C PRO A 246 2.08 -12.97 2.56
N ARG A 247 1.36 -14.10 2.72
CA ARG A 247 1.16 -15.05 1.60
C ARG A 247 0.26 -14.46 0.51
N ARG A 248 -0.81 -13.79 0.92
CA ARG A 248 -1.75 -13.07 0.04
C ARG A 248 -1.32 -11.62 -0.13
N THR A 249 -1.78 -10.99 -1.19
CA THR A 249 -1.57 -9.55 -1.36
C THR A 249 -2.49 -8.79 -0.41
N LEU A 250 -1.93 -7.84 0.33
CA LEU A 250 -2.72 -6.87 1.10
C LEU A 250 -2.90 -5.61 0.27
N LEU A 251 -4.15 -5.16 0.14
CA LEU A 251 -4.50 -3.86 -0.43
C LEU A 251 -4.96 -2.96 0.72
N PHE A 252 -4.17 -1.93 1.01
CA PHE A 252 -4.54 -0.88 1.94
C PHE A 252 -5.27 0.22 1.17
N ALA A 253 -6.51 0.50 1.56
CA ALA A 253 -7.35 1.48 0.89
C ALA A 253 -7.87 2.53 1.87
N PHE A 254 -7.52 3.78 1.61
CA PHE A 254 -8.01 4.94 2.33
C PHE A 254 -9.05 5.63 1.46
N TRP A 255 -10.31 5.54 1.86
CA TRP A 255 -11.45 6.04 1.11
C TRP A 255 -11.66 7.54 1.35
N ASP A 256 -12.01 8.26 0.29
CA ASP A 256 -12.47 9.64 0.35
C ASP A 256 -14.00 9.69 0.12
N GLY A 257 -14.66 10.73 0.61
CA GLY A 257 -16.10 10.95 0.45
C GLY A 257 -17.00 9.87 1.06
N GLU A 258 -16.57 9.18 2.13
CA GLU A 258 -17.43 8.27 2.88
C GLU A 258 -18.64 9.03 3.44
N GLU A 259 -18.38 10.19 4.04
CA GLU A 259 -19.37 11.03 4.73
C GLU A 259 -20.38 11.67 3.76
N LYS A 260 -20.05 11.63 2.47
CA LYS A 260 -20.88 12.09 1.36
C LYS A 260 -21.66 10.96 0.71
N GLY A 261 -21.71 9.78 1.34
CA GLY A 261 -22.48 8.62 0.92
C GLY A 261 -21.64 7.53 0.26
N LEU A 262 -20.50 7.18 0.86
CA LEU A 262 -19.61 6.09 0.45
C LEU A 262 -19.00 6.29 -0.95
N LEU A 263 -18.73 7.54 -1.35
CA LEU A 263 -18.41 7.87 -2.73
C LEU A 263 -17.10 7.21 -3.20
N GLY A 264 -16.06 7.21 -2.37
CA GLY A 264 -14.77 6.61 -2.70
C GLY A 264 -14.82 5.10 -2.86
N SER A 265 -15.43 4.38 -1.91
CA SER A 265 -15.54 2.92 -2.00
C SER A 265 -16.47 2.47 -3.13
N LYS A 266 -17.58 3.19 -3.38
CA LYS A 266 -18.43 2.97 -4.56
C LYS A 266 -17.68 3.21 -5.86
N HIS A 267 -16.87 4.28 -5.92
CA HIS A 267 -16.05 4.56 -7.08
C HIS A 267 -15.05 3.42 -7.34
N TRP A 268 -14.38 2.92 -6.30
CA TRP A 268 -13.44 1.81 -6.46
C TRP A 268 -14.15 0.53 -6.93
N ILE A 269 -15.36 0.22 -6.46
CA ILE A 269 -16.13 -0.93 -6.98
C ILE A 269 -16.48 -0.76 -8.46
N ALA A 270 -16.85 0.46 -8.88
CA ALA A 270 -17.21 0.76 -10.27
C ALA A 270 -15.98 0.76 -11.21
N SER A 271 -14.82 1.17 -10.69
CA SER A 271 -13.55 1.27 -11.41
C SER A 271 -12.41 0.61 -10.60
N PRO A 272 -12.43 -0.71 -10.44
CA PRO A 272 -11.54 -1.38 -9.50
C PRO A 272 -10.12 -1.47 -10.04
N THR A 273 -9.14 -1.19 -9.16
CA THR A 273 -7.72 -1.31 -9.52
C THR A 273 -7.24 -2.76 -9.57
N ARG A 274 -8.06 -3.69 -9.08
CA ARG A 274 -7.85 -5.14 -9.12
C ARG A 274 -9.17 -5.85 -9.42
N PRO A 275 -9.19 -6.94 -10.22
CA PRO A 275 -10.41 -7.69 -10.48
C PRO A 275 -11.15 -8.09 -9.20
N LEU A 276 -12.43 -7.74 -9.06
CA LEU A 276 -13.21 -7.99 -7.85
C LEU A 276 -13.23 -9.48 -7.42
N LYS A 277 -13.16 -10.42 -8.38
CA LYS A 277 -13.07 -11.87 -8.12
C LYS A 277 -11.85 -12.30 -7.30
N GLN A 278 -10.80 -11.47 -7.27
CA GLN A 278 -9.58 -11.70 -6.50
C GLN A 278 -9.73 -11.31 -5.03
N VAL A 279 -10.69 -10.44 -4.69
CA VAL A 279 -10.93 -10.01 -3.32
C VAL A 279 -11.57 -11.14 -2.53
N LYS A 280 -10.92 -11.56 -1.44
CA LYS A 280 -11.38 -12.67 -0.57
C LYS A 280 -11.88 -12.20 0.79
N LEU A 281 -11.41 -11.05 1.25
CA LEU A 281 -11.77 -10.48 2.54
C LEU A 281 -11.63 -8.96 2.47
N VAL A 282 -12.52 -8.24 3.15
CA VAL A 282 -12.44 -6.81 3.39
C VAL A 282 -12.58 -6.58 4.89
N ILE A 283 -11.61 -5.90 5.48
CA ILE A 283 -11.61 -5.46 6.88
C ILE A 283 -11.71 -3.94 6.87
N ASN A 284 -12.82 -3.41 7.38
CA ASN A 284 -13.04 -1.97 7.51
C ASN A 284 -12.80 -1.53 8.95
N SER A 285 -11.94 -0.54 9.15
CA SER A 285 -11.64 0.08 10.43
C SER A 285 -12.31 1.45 10.50
N ASP A 286 -13.26 1.58 11.42
CA ASP A 286 -14.11 2.76 11.53
C ASP A 286 -14.52 3.01 12.99
N MET A 287 -14.19 4.20 13.50
CA MET A 287 -14.42 4.62 14.88
C MET A 287 -13.85 3.64 15.93
N ILE A 288 -12.54 3.41 15.89
CA ILE A 288 -11.83 2.47 16.78
C ILE A 288 -11.04 3.17 17.91
N GLY A 289 -11.17 4.48 18.05
CA GLY A 289 -10.42 5.28 19.02
C GLY A 289 -11.12 5.44 20.37
N ARG A 290 -12.41 5.12 20.48
CA ARG A 290 -13.21 5.28 21.71
C ARG A 290 -13.58 3.94 22.35
N LEU A 291 -13.17 3.76 23.60
CA LEU A 291 -13.46 2.57 24.40
C LEU A 291 -14.83 2.62 25.13
N ARG A 292 -15.47 3.79 25.22
CA ARG A 292 -16.80 3.99 25.86
C ARG A 292 -17.61 5.08 25.11
N PRO A 293 -18.72 4.73 24.44
CA PRO A 293 -19.55 5.65 23.66
C PRO A 293 -20.11 6.83 24.45
#